data_AF-A0A7X3FIB9-F1
#
_entry.id   AF-A0A7X3FIB9-F1
#
_cell.length_a   1.000
_cell.length_b   1.000
_cell.length_c   1.000
_cell.angle_alpha   90.00
_cell.angle_beta   90.00
_cell.angle_gamma   90.00
#
_symmetry.space_group_name_H-M   'P 1'
#
loop_
_entity.id
_entity.type
_entity.pdbx_description
1 polymer ?
#
loop_
_entity_poly.entity_id
_entity_poly.type
_entity_poly.pdbx_seq_one_letter_code
_entity_poly.pdbx_strand_id
1 'polypeptide(L)' 'MAELMPAKGKQKPEARVKEGETGKEPELKGAFASVMIVGFFILITWFGVFALFLARN' A
#
# COMPACT_ATOMS: atom_id res chain seq x y z
N MET A 1 14.85 35.56 38.72
CA MET A 1 14.75 34.38 39.61
C MET A 1 13.32 34.22 40.16
N ALA A 2 12.35 34.11 39.27
CA ALA A 2 11.07 33.44 39.48
C ALA A 2 10.65 33.02 38.09
N GLU A 3 11.18 31.85 37.71
CA GLU A 3 11.02 31.20 36.43
C GLU A 3 9.54 31.12 36.05
N LEU A 4 9.29 31.43 34.79
CA LEU A 4 8.06 31.20 34.07
C LEU A 4 7.50 29.80 34.33
N MET A 5 6.24 29.73 34.78
CA MET A 5 5.42 28.54 34.64
C MET A 5 4.05 28.91 34.08
N PRO A 6 3.80 28.58 32.80
CA PRO A 6 2.51 28.00 32.42
C PRO A 6 2.72 26.54 32.01
N ALA A 7 2.57 25.62 32.96
CA ALA A 7 2.48 24.18 32.69
C ALA A 7 1.14 23.86 32.02
N LYS A 8 1.02 24.11 30.72
CA LYS A 8 -0.05 23.58 29.88
C LYS A 8 0.27 22.12 29.57
N GLY A 9 -0.15 21.24 30.47
CA GLY A 9 0.02 19.80 30.34
C GLY A 9 -1.32 19.10 30.23
N LYS A 10 -1.38 18.14 29.30
CA LYS A 10 -2.36 17.04 29.16
C LYS A 10 -3.52 17.28 28.17
N GLN A 11 -3.20 17.14 26.89
CA GLN A 11 -4.08 16.48 25.93
C GLN A 11 -3.32 15.34 25.24
N LYS A 12 -3.72 14.13 25.59
CA LYS A 12 -3.50 12.86 24.88
C LYS A 12 -4.79 12.08 25.12
N PRO A 13 -5.57 11.71 24.07
CA PRO A 13 -5.35 10.40 23.46
C PRO A 13 -5.60 10.31 21.94
N GLU A 14 -4.75 9.50 21.30
CA GLU A 14 -5.03 8.51 20.24
C GLU A 14 -5.90 8.89 19.03
N ALA A 15 -5.22 9.36 17.98
CA ALA A 15 -5.44 8.86 16.62
C ALA A 15 -4.07 8.71 15.95
N ARG A 16 -3.36 7.61 16.24
CA ARG A 16 -2.14 7.24 15.53
C ARG A 16 -2.55 6.69 14.16
N VAL A 17 -2.94 7.58 13.24
CA VAL A 17 -2.76 7.31 11.82
C VAL A 17 -1.25 7.23 11.63
N LYS A 18 -0.76 6.08 11.18
CA LYS A 18 0.65 5.89 10.88
C LYS A 18 1.03 6.77 9.69
N GLU A 19 1.35 8.03 9.97
CA GLU A 19 2.24 8.82 9.12
C GLU A 19 3.65 8.24 9.28
N GLY A 20 3.89 7.16 8.55
CA GLY A 20 5.22 6.72 8.21
C GLY A 20 5.36 6.91 6.72
N GLU A 21 6.04 7.98 6.30
CA GLU A 21 7.03 8.03 5.22
C GLU A 21 7.21 9.48 4.73
N THR A 22 7.91 10.25 5.55
CA THR A 22 8.69 11.40 5.10
C THR A 22 9.69 10.93 4.03
N GLY A 23 9.57 11.44 2.79
CA GLY A 23 10.73 11.62 1.91
C GLY A 23 11.06 10.52 0.89
N LYS A 24 10.08 9.93 0.20
CA LYS A 24 10.34 9.14 -1.02
C LYS A 24 9.55 9.73 -2.18
N GLU A 25 10.22 9.96 -3.31
CA GLU A 25 9.60 10.34 -4.58
C GLU A 25 8.33 9.50 -4.80
N PRO A 26 7.24 10.04 -5.38
CA PRO A 26 6.02 9.28 -5.63
C PRO A 26 6.37 8.07 -6.52
N GLU A 27 6.63 6.93 -5.90
CA GLU A 27 7.21 5.79 -6.58
C GLU A 27 6.13 5.21 -7.51
N LEU A 28 6.27 5.46 -8.82
CA LEU A 28 5.46 4.80 -9.87
C LEU A 28 5.49 3.26 -9.78
N LYS A 29 6.35 2.69 -8.91
CA LYS A 29 6.34 1.30 -8.48
C LYS A 29 4.95 0.79 -8.09
N GLY A 30 4.10 1.60 -7.48
CA GLY A 30 2.73 1.20 -7.14
C GLY A 30 1.89 0.84 -8.37
N ALA A 31 1.91 1.70 -9.39
CA ALA A 31 1.19 1.47 -10.64
C ALA A 31 1.79 0.29 -11.43
N PHE A 32 3.13 0.22 -11.51
CA PHE A 32 3.81 -0.90 -12.16
C PHE A 32 3.49 -2.25 -11.49
N ALA A 33 3.50 -2.30 -10.16
CA ALA A 33 3.12 -3.50 -9.41
C ALA A 33 1.67 -3.90 -9.68
N SER A 34 0.75 -2.93 -9.75
CA SER A 34 -0.65 -3.20 -10.09
C SER A 34 -0.78 -3.85 -11.48
N VAL A 35 -0.08 -3.34 -12.49
CA VAL A 35 -0.14 -3.89 -13.85
C VAL A 35 0.51 -5.28 -13.91
N MET A 36 1.58 -5.52 -13.18
CA MET A 36 2.21 -6.85 -13.10
C MET A 36 1.26 -7.91 -12.55
N ILE A 37 0.50 -7.59 -11.50
CA ILE A 37 -0.50 -8.50 -10.92
C ILE A 37 -1.62 -8.77 -11.93
N VAL A 38 -2.16 -7.72 -12.56
CA VAL A 38 -3.23 -7.85 -13.55
C VAL A 38 -2.78 -8.65 -14.77
N GLY A 39 -1.58 -8.35 -15.30
CA GLY A 39 -1.00 -9.07 -16.43
C GLY A 39 -0.81 -10.55 -16.13
N PHE A 40 -0.28 -10.88 -14.94
CA PHE A 40 -0.13 -12.26 -14.50
C PHE A 40 -1.47 -13.00 -14.39
N PHE A 41 -2.50 -12.35 -13.84
CA PHE A 41 -3.84 -12.92 -13.73
C PHE A 41 -4.44 -13.25 -15.11
N ILE A 42 -4.28 -12.34 -16.07
CA ILE A 42 -4.74 -12.56 -17.46
C ILE A 42 -4.03 -13.75 -18.08
N LEU A 43 -2.70 -13.84 -17.93
CA LEU A 43 -1.94 -14.97 -18.45
C LEU A 43 -2.40 -16.29 -17.83
N ILE A 44 -2.52 -16.39 -16.50
CA ILE A 44 -3.00 -17.62 -15.84
C ILE A 44 -4.38 -18.00 -16.37
N THR A 45 -5.30 -17.05 -16.43
CA THR A 45 -6.68 -17.34 -16.84
C THR A 45 -6.74 -17.78 -18.29
N TRP A 46 -6.01 -17.10 -19.18
CA TRP A 46 -5.93 -17.46 -20.60
C TRP A 46 -5.32 -18.83 -20.81
N PHE A 47 -4.15 -19.10 -20.21
CA PHE A 47 -3.50 -20.41 -20.29
C PHE A 47 -4.34 -21.51 -19.63
N GLY A 48 -5.04 -21.23 -18.54
CA GLY A 48 -5.92 -22.18 -17.88
C GLY A 48 -7.10 -22.59 -18.76
N VAL A 49 -7.79 -21.61 -19.36
CA VAL A 49 -8.87 -21.88 -20.32
C VAL A 49 -8.35 -22.59 -21.56
N PHE A 50 -7.18 -22.19 -22.07
CA PHE A 50 -6.56 -22.83 -23.23
C PHE A 50 -6.15 -24.29 -22.95
N ALA A 51 -5.57 -24.56 -21.79
CA ALA A 51 -5.25 -25.92 -21.36
C ALA A 51 -6.52 -26.75 -21.19
N LEU A 52 -7.60 -26.18 -20.64
CA LEU A 52 -8.89 -26.85 -20.54
C LEU A 52 -9.48 -27.16 -21.92
N PHE A 53 -9.32 -26.27 -22.90
CA PHE A 53 -9.71 -26.49 -24.29
C PHE A 53 -8.94 -27.68 -24.91
N LEU A 54 -7.62 -27.74 -24.72
CA LEU A 54 -6.80 -28.87 -25.18
C LEU A 54 -7.11 -30.18 -24.44
N ALA A 55 -7.49 -30.12 -23.17
CA ALA A 55 -7.86 -31.32 -22.42
C ALA A 55 -9.25 -31.84 -22.81
N ARG A 56 -10.11 -30.98 -23.38
CA ARG A 56 -11.47 -31.29 -23.77
C ARG A 56 -11.61 -31.80 -25.21
N ASN A 57 -10.68 -31.45 -26.09
CA ASN A 57 -10.61 -31.90 -27.49
C ASN A 57 -9.51 -32.93 -27.69
#